data_AF-A0A5B0RZQ7-F1
#
_entry.id   AF-A0A5B0RZQ7-F1
#
_cell.length_a   1.000
_cell.length_b   1.000
_cell.length_c   1.000
_cell.angle_alpha   90.00
_cell.angle_beta   90.00
_cell.angle_gamma   90.00
#
_symmetry.space_group_name_H-M   'P 1'
#
loop_
_entity.id
_entity.type
_entity.pdbx_description
1 polymer ?
#
loop_
_entity_poly.entity_id
_entity_poly.type
_entity_poly.pdbx_seq_one_letter_code
_entity_poly.pdbx_strand_id
1 'polypeptide(L)'
;MNQATGVFPQSIVVERLPDNSEWDQPPHVIAPANAQTNHTNAPANEGPPAKTRENRRTPNPEELAARLQQVEINRLAASLISLASSHINEADLLAADGANFSTWEDFLEERMRGATGVVSFFNQPARNLLHEYVGRVLLINSFHQSLCRGVSRLGSAHEMWNDLFARFHSVSRAAQLKLFRRCGIP
;
A
#
# COMPACT_ATOMS: atom_id res chain seq x y z
N MET A 1 3.07 -47.34 -7.97
CA MET A 1 4.43 -46.96 -8.39
C MET A 1 4.33 -46.27 -9.73
N ASN A 2 4.79 -45.02 -9.83
CA ASN A 2 5.44 -44.42 -11.00
C ASN A 2 5.97 -43.05 -10.58
N GLN A 3 7.29 -42.93 -10.55
CA GLN A 3 8.03 -41.69 -10.31
C GLN A 3 8.17 -40.94 -11.64
N ALA A 4 8.05 -39.61 -11.60
CA ALA A 4 8.54 -38.74 -12.66
C ALA A 4 9.31 -37.59 -12.02
N THR A 5 10.58 -37.51 -12.43
CA THR A 5 11.64 -36.64 -11.96
C THR A 5 11.75 -35.41 -12.86
N GLY A 6 12.09 -34.26 -12.26
CA GLY A 6 12.70 -33.11 -12.94
C GLY A 6 11.74 -31.94 -13.19
N VAL A 7 12.10 -30.66 -13.08
CA VAL A 7 13.39 -29.98 -12.89
C VAL A 7 13.06 -28.59 -12.31
N PHE A 8 13.75 -28.18 -11.24
CA PHE A 8 13.76 -26.79 -10.76
C PHE A 8 14.73 -25.95 -11.60
N PRO A 9 14.45 -24.66 -11.84
CA PRO A 9 15.52 -23.67 -11.96
C PRO A 9 15.65 -22.85 -10.69
N GLN A 10 16.90 -22.78 -10.23
CA GLN A 10 17.42 -21.97 -9.13
C GLN A 10 17.74 -20.53 -9.58
N SER A 11 17.64 -19.61 -8.61
CA SER A 11 18.53 -18.47 -8.36
C SER A 11 18.66 -17.36 -9.41
N ILE A 12 18.01 -16.23 -9.13
CA ILE A 12 18.53 -14.91 -9.49
C ILE A 12 18.84 -14.16 -8.19
N VAL A 13 20.11 -13.78 -8.04
CA VAL A 13 20.67 -13.01 -6.94
C VAL A 13 21.24 -11.71 -7.52
N VAL A 14 21.01 -10.62 -6.78
CA VAL A 14 21.62 -9.27 -6.82
C VAL A 14 21.05 -8.25 -7.83
N GLU A 15 20.37 -7.21 -7.32
CA GLU A 15 20.96 -5.86 -7.33
C GLU A 15 20.32 -4.93 -6.28
N ARG A 16 21.18 -4.15 -5.60
CA ARG A 16 20.83 -3.18 -4.54
C ARG A 16 20.17 -1.95 -5.16
N LEU A 17 19.05 -1.50 -4.60
CA LEU A 17 18.53 -0.16 -4.87
C LEU A 17 19.36 0.91 -4.14
N PRO A 18 19.61 2.08 -4.75
CA PRO A 18 20.20 3.22 -4.05
C PRO A 18 19.19 3.91 -3.11
N ASP A 19 19.76 4.54 -2.09
CA ASP A 19 19.14 5.37 -1.06
C ASP A 19 18.73 6.72 -1.66
N ASN A 20 17.44 7.01 -1.67
CA ASN A 20 16.88 8.26 -2.20
C ASN A 20 16.42 9.16 -1.05
N SER A 21 17.38 9.68 -0.30
CA SER A 21 17.18 10.80 0.63
C SER A 21 17.20 12.13 -0.15
N GLU A 22 16.09 12.45 -0.84
CA GLU A 22 15.92 13.75 -1.52
C GLU A 22 14.50 14.29 -1.29
N TRP A 23 14.13 14.45 -0.03
CA TRP A 23 13.00 15.30 0.38
C TRP A 23 13.54 16.41 1.29
N ASP A 24 14.18 17.42 0.70
CA ASP A 24 14.29 18.75 1.31
C ASP A 24 14.84 19.77 0.31
N GLN A 25 13.96 20.54 -0.34
CA GLN A 25 14.13 22.00 -0.47
C GLN A 25 12.90 22.68 -1.13
N PRO A 26 12.37 23.78 -0.55
CA PRO A 26 11.27 24.58 -1.12
C PRO A 26 11.76 25.58 -2.18
N PRO A 27 10.87 26.11 -3.06
CA PRO A 27 11.27 26.96 -4.18
C PRO A 27 11.66 28.36 -3.69
N HIS A 28 12.91 28.76 -3.91
CA HIS A 28 13.38 30.10 -3.57
C HIS A 28 12.91 31.13 -4.59
N VAL A 29 12.33 32.21 -4.05
CA VAL A 29 11.78 33.39 -4.73
C VAL A 29 12.87 34.18 -5.45
N ILE A 30 12.62 34.57 -6.70
CA ILE A 30 13.48 35.44 -7.51
C ILE A 30 13.10 36.91 -7.27
N ALA A 31 14.06 37.76 -6.86
CA ALA A 31 14.09 39.19 -7.18
C ALA A 31 15.53 39.77 -7.05
N PRO A 32 15.86 40.89 -7.74
CA PRO A 32 17.17 41.08 -8.38
C PRO A 32 18.01 42.25 -7.83
N ALA A 33 19.32 42.26 -8.17
CA ALA A 33 20.28 43.38 -8.29
C ALA A 33 21.70 42.81 -8.00
N ASN A 34 22.84 43.17 -8.59
CA ASN A 34 23.30 44.14 -9.59
C ASN A 34 24.84 43.99 -9.58
N ALA A 35 25.51 43.78 -10.72
CA ALA A 35 26.89 44.23 -10.93
C ALA A 35 27.31 44.00 -12.39
N GLN A 36 27.67 45.09 -13.04
CA GLN A 36 28.09 45.26 -14.43
C GLN A 36 29.62 45.29 -14.52
N THR A 37 30.22 44.75 -15.59
CA THR A 37 31.28 45.37 -16.43
C THR A 37 31.69 44.36 -17.53
N ASN A 38 31.31 44.60 -18.79
CA ASN A 38 32.12 45.13 -19.92
C ASN A 38 33.17 44.10 -20.42
N HIS A 39 33.28 43.73 -21.70
CA HIS A 39 33.53 44.56 -22.89
C HIS A 39 33.19 43.84 -24.23
N THR A 40 32.98 44.68 -25.23
CA THR A 40 32.61 44.60 -26.66
C THR A 40 33.39 43.63 -27.56
N ASN A 41 32.71 42.99 -28.53
CA ASN A 41 32.98 43.06 -29.99
C ASN A 41 32.00 42.17 -30.80
N ALA A 42 31.31 42.77 -31.77
CA ALA A 42 30.53 42.13 -32.84
C ALA A 42 31.33 42.27 -34.17
N PRO A 43 31.09 41.51 -35.26
CA PRO A 43 29.77 41.46 -35.94
C PRO A 43 29.36 40.12 -36.62
N ALA A 44 28.04 40.02 -36.85
CA ALA A 44 27.28 39.38 -37.93
C ALA A 44 27.75 38.06 -38.59
N ASN A 45 26.97 36.98 -38.41
CA ASN A 45 26.46 36.21 -39.56
C ASN A 45 25.19 35.44 -39.19
N GLU A 46 24.16 35.57 -40.02
CA GLU A 46 22.83 34.98 -39.86
C GLU A 46 22.83 33.48 -40.20
N GLY A 47 22.24 32.67 -39.33
CA GLY A 47 21.94 31.25 -39.57
C GLY A 47 20.65 30.85 -38.85
N PRO A 48 19.75 30.07 -39.47
CA PRO A 48 18.38 29.88 -38.99
C PRO A 48 18.32 29.02 -37.71
N PRO A 49 17.26 29.15 -36.88
CA PRO A 49 17.10 28.30 -35.71
C PRO A 49 16.85 26.86 -36.17
N ALA A 50 17.86 26.01 -36.00
CA ALA A 50 17.71 24.57 -36.14
C ALA A 50 16.73 24.09 -35.07
N LYS A 51 15.50 23.89 -35.52
CA LYS A 51 14.39 23.17 -34.90
C LYS A 51 14.88 22.24 -33.80
N THR A 52 14.48 22.52 -32.56
CA THR A 52 14.45 21.55 -31.47
C THR A 52 13.80 20.30 -32.03
N ARG A 53 14.63 19.30 -32.34
CA ARG A 53 14.22 18.01 -32.83
C ARG A 53 13.58 17.35 -31.62
N GLU A 54 12.30 17.63 -31.43
CA GLU A 54 11.42 16.91 -30.52
C GLU A 54 11.55 15.45 -30.94
N ASN A 55 12.40 14.76 -30.19
CA ASN A 55 12.70 13.36 -30.37
C ASN A 55 11.43 12.65 -29.88
N ARG A 56 10.43 12.58 -30.77
CA ARG A 56 9.25 11.73 -30.64
C ARG A 56 9.78 10.29 -30.56
N ARG A 57 10.24 9.89 -29.39
CA ARG A 57 10.37 8.48 -29.03
C ARG A 57 8.94 7.95 -29.13
N THR A 58 8.64 7.27 -30.21
CA THR A 58 7.50 6.36 -30.24
C THR A 58 7.64 5.47 -29.01
N PRO A 59 6.63 5.43 -28.12
CA PRO A 59 6.67 4.57 -26.94
C PRO A 59 7.01 3.15 -27.39
N ASN A 60 8.01 2.53 -26.75
CA ASN A 60 8.32 1.12 -27.00
C ASN A 60 7.00 0.32 -26.78
N PRO A 61 6.58 -0.55 -27.72
CA PRO A 61 5.38 -1.38 -27.53
C PRO A 61 5.40 -2.18 -26.23
N GLU A 62 6.57 -2.57 -25.72
CA GLU A 62 6.73 -3.23 -24.42
C GLU A 62 6.44 -2.29 -23.25
N GLU A 63 6.89 -1.03 -23.32
CA GLU A 63 6.61 -0.02 -22.31
C GLU A 63 5.11 0.34 -22.29
N LEU A 64 4.49 0.41 -23.46
CA LEU A 64 3.04 0.58 -23.58
C LEU A 64 2.28 -0.60 -22.98
N ALA A 65 2.72 -1.84 -23.26
CA ALA A 65 2.12 -3.05 -22.70
C ALA A 65 2.26 -3.10 -21.17
N ALA A 66 3.43 -2.78 -20.62
CA ALA A 66 3.65 -2.71 -19.18
C ALA A 66 2.75 -1.64 -18.52
N ARG A 67 2.58 -0.48 -19.15
CA ARG A 67 1.68 0.57 -18.66
C ARG A 67 0.22 0.12 -18.65
N LEU A 68 -0.24 -0.58 -19.70
CA LEU A 68 -1.60 -1.11 -19.76
C LEU A 68 -1.84 -2.19 -18.69
N GLN A 69 -0.87 -3.08 -18.46
CA GLN A 69 -0.93 -4.07 -17.39
C GLN A 69 -1.02 -3.40 -16.02
N GLN A 70 -0.21 -2.37 -15.77
CA GLN A 70 -0.26 -1.62 -14.50
C GLN A 70 -1.61 -0.93 -14.29
N VAL A 71 -2.21 -0.36 -15.34
CA VAL A 71 -3.54 0.25 -15.27
C VAL A 71 -4.59 -0.80 -14.87
N GLU A 72 -4.54 -2.00 -15.45
CA GLU A 72 -5.50 -3.06 -15.10
C GLU A 72 -5.30 -3.55 -13.66
N ILE A 73 -4.04 -3.73 -13.21
CA ILE A 73 -3.75 -4.06 -11.81
C ILE A 73 -4.31 -3.00 -10.87
N ASN A 74 -4.11 -1.72 -11.17
CA ASN A 74 -4.62 -0.62 -10.36
C ASN A 74 -6.15 -0.60 -10.35
N ARG A 75 -6.80 -0.86 -11.49
CA ARG A 75 -8.26 -0.95 -11.61
C ARG A 75 -8.82 -2.09 -10.76
N LEU A 76 -8.19 -3.27 -10.83
CA LEU A 76 -8.57 -4.44 -10.02
C LEU A 76 -8.39 -4.16 -8.52
N ALA A 77 -7.26 -3.55 -8.13
CA ALA A 77 -7.01 -3.17 -6.74
C ALA A 77 -8.06 -2.18 -6.24
N ALA A 78 -8.38 -1.13 -7.00
CA ALA A 78 -9.42 -0.17 -6.65
C ALA A 78 -10.79 -0.83 -6.49
N SER A 79 -11.17 -1.72 -7.41
CA SER A 79 -12.42 -2.48 -7.34
C SER A 79 -12.50 -3.34 -6.07
N LEU A 80 -11.41 -4.03 -5.72
CA LEU A 80 -11.35 -4.88 -4.53
C LEU A 80 -11.35 -4.07 -3.24
N ILE A 81 -10.66 -2.93 -3.21
CA ILE A 81 -10.70 -2.00 -2.07
C ILE A 81 -12.12 -1.47 -1.88
N SER A 82 -12.78 -1.02 -2.94
CA SER A 82 -14.16 -0.57 -2.87
C SER A 82 -15.08 -1.67 -2.37
N LEU A 83 -14.92 -2.91 -2.85
CA LEU A 83 -15.71 -4.05 -2.38
C LEU A 83 -15.46 -4.34 -0.89
N ALA A 84 -14.21 -4.50 -0.49
CA ALA A 84 -13.80 -4.82 0.87
C ALA A 84 -14.16 -3.73 1.88
N SER A 85 -13.98 -2.46 1.49
CA SER A 85 -14.19 -1.28 2.36
C SER A 85 -15.58 -0.65 2.23
N SER A 86 -16.47 -1.19 1.39
CA SER A 86 -17.82 -0.62 1.21
C SER A 86 -18.59 -0.67 2.54
N HIS A 87 -19.33 0.38 2.89
CA HIS A 87 -20.21 0.37 4.08
C HIS A 87 -19.51 0.07 5.43
N ILE A 88 -18.24 0.46 5.61
CA ILE A 88 -17.64 0.48 6.97
C ILE A 88 -18.19 1.72 7.69
N ASN A 89 -18.94 1.51 8.77
CA ASN A 89 -19.41 2.59 9.63
C ASN A 89 -18.50 2.73 10.86
N GLU A 90 -18.64 3.84 11.60
CA GLU A 90 -17.90 4.02 12.86
C GLU A 90 -18.17 2.91 13.88
N ALA A 91 -19.38 2.33 13.88
CA ALA A 91 -19.74 1.20 14.73
C ALA A 91 -18.99 -0.09 14.38
N ASP A 92 -18.52 -0.21 13.13
CA ASP A 92 -17.78 -1.37 12.62
C ASP A 92 -16.27 -1.22 12.85
N LEU A 93 -15.81 -0.05 13.31
CA LEU A 93 -14.39 0.19 13.58
C LEU A 93 -13.93 -0.51 14.86
N LEU A 94 -12.72 -1.03 14.86
CA LEU A 94 -12.06 -1.48 16.09
C LEU A 94 -11.93 -0.31 17.06
N ALA A 95 -12.57 -0.44 18.22
CA ALA A 95 -12.49 0.53 19.29
C ALA A 95 -11.05 0.64 19.81
N ALA A 96 -10.66 1.82 20.28
CA ALA A 96 -9.30 2.08 20.77
C ALA A 96 -8.91 1.19 21.98
N ASP A 97 -9.89 0.74 22.76
CA ASP A 97 -9.72 -0.17 23.89
C ASP A 97 -9.84 -1.66 23.50
N GLY A 98 -10.18 -1.96 22.24
CA GLY A 98 -10.37 -3.31 21.72
C GLY A 98 -11.56 -4.07 22.30
N ALA A 99 -12.53 -3.39 22.94
CA ALA A 99 -13.68 -4.07 23.55
C ALA A 99 -14.48 -4.91 22.54
N ASN A 100 -14.56 -4.45 21.28
CA ASN A 100 -15.25 -5.11 20.17
C ASN A 100 -14.34 -5.98 19.29
N PHE A 101 -13.11 -6.30 19.69
CA PHE A 101 -12.12 -6.98 18.84
C PHE A 101 -12.64 -8.28 18.21
N SER A 102 -13.32 -9.13 18.96
CA SER A 102 -13.88 -10.39 18.43
C SER A 102 -14.92 -10.18 17.32
N THR A 103 -15.87 -9.26 17.53
CA THR A 103 -16.86 -8.91 16.50
C THR A 103 -16.21 -8.26 15.28
N TRP A 104 -15.19 -7.43 15.51
CA TRP A 104 -14.40 -6.80 14.46
C TRP A 104 -13.56 -7.81 13.64
N GLU A 105 -13.00 -8.83 14.30
CA GLU A 105 -12.28 -9.95 13.69
C GLU A 105 -13.18 -10.72 12.73
N ASP A 106 -14.36 -11.14 13.17
CA ASP A 106 -15.35 -11.84 12.33
C ASP A 106 -15.76 -10.99 11.11
N PHE A 107 -15.99 -9.69 11.33
CA PHE A 107 -16.31 -8.73 10.28
C PHE A 107 -15.20 -8.67 9.21
N LEU A 108 -13.95 -8.55 9.63
CA LEU A 108 -12.81 -8.46 8.72
C LEU A 108 -12.58 -9.74 7.92
N GLU A 109 -12.70 -10.90 8.56
CA GLU A 109 -12.57 -12.18 7.88
C GLU A 109 -13.64 -12.34 6.79
N GLU A 110 -14.89 -11.94 7.06
CA GLU A 110 -15.96 -11.94 6.05
C GLU A 110 -15.64 -11.01 4.88
N ARG A 111 -15.17 -9.79 5.15
CA ARG A 111 -14.82 -8.83 4.08
C ARG A 111 -13.68 -9.32 3.21
N MET A 112 -12.61 -9.84 3.80
CA MET A 112 -11.48 -10.37 3.03
C MET A 112 -11.85 -11.61 2.25
N ARG A 113 -12.65 -12.51 2.83
CA ARG A 113 -13.16 -13.68 2.13
C ARG A 113 -14.04 -13.29 0.96
N GLY A 114 -14.95 -12.32 1.13
CA GLY A 114 -15.81 -11.81 0.06
C GLY A 114 -15.03 -11.16 -1.09
N ALA A 115 -13.92 -10.46 -0.78
CA ALA A 115 -13.10 -9.81 -1.79
C ALA A 115 -12.13 -10.76 -2.50
N THR A 116 -11.51 -11.71 -1.78
CA THR A 116 -10.38 -12.51 -2.30
C THR A 116 -10.67 -14.00 -2.44
N GLY A 117 -11.75 -14.50 -1.85
CA GLY A 117 -12.06 -15.93 -1.73
C GLY A 117 -11.18 -16.70 -0.74
N VAL A 118 -10.23 -16.04 -0.05
CA VAL A 118 -9.29 -16.69 0.87
C VAL A 118 -9.85 -16.72 2.29
N VAL A 119 -9.84 -17.91 2.90
CA VAL A 119 -10.24 -18.11 4.31
C VAL A 119 -9.04 -17.88 5.22
N SER A 120 -9.28 -17.26 6.40
CA SER A 120 -8.25 -16.97 7.40
C SER A 120 -7.03 -16.25 6.82
N PHE A 121 -7.29 -15.29 5.93
CA PHE A 121 -6.27 -14.58 5.15
C PHE A 121 -5.15 -14.01 6.03
N PHE A 122 -5.49 -13.41 7.16
CA PHE A 122 -4.52 -12.74 8.02
C PHE A 122 -3.69 -13.69 8.89
N ASN A 123 -4.00 -14.99 8.95
CA ASN A 123 -3.26 -15.95 9.76
C ASN A 123 -1.91 -16.35 9.15
N GLN A 124 -1.66 -15.97 7.90
CA GLN A 124 -0.41 -16.25 7.20
C GLN A 124 0.01 -15.02 6.38
N PRO A 125 1.32 -14.85 6.10
CA PRO A 125 1.78 -13.84 5.16
C PRO A 125 1.12 -14.03 3.78
N ALA A 126 0.65 -12.93 3.19
CA ALA A 126 0.01 -12.98 1.88
C ALA A 126 1.02 -13.37 0.79
N ARG A 127 0.63 -14.30 -0.07
CA ARG A 127 1.43 -14.72 -1.24
C ARG A 127 1.16 -13.87 -2.48
N ASN A 128 0.03 -13.19 -2.51
CA ASN A 128 -0.41 -12.35 -3.62
C ASN A 128 -0.31 -10.88 -3.20
N LEU A 129 0.54 -10.11 -3.89
CA LEU A 129 0.77 -8.69 -3.59
C LEU A 129 -0.49 -7.83 -3.70
N LEU A 130 -1.43 -8.20 -4.57
CA LEU A 130 -2.69 -7.49 -4.71
C LEU A 130 -3.63 -7.79 -3.52
N HIS A 131 -3.68 -9.03 -3.03
CA HIS A 131 -4.42 -9.34 -1.81
C HIS A 131 -3.78 -8.70 -0.58
N GLU A 132 -2.45 -8.66 -0.52
CA GLU A 132 -1.70 -7.98 0.52
C GLU A 132 -2.07 -6.50 0.59
N TYR A 133 -2.06 -5.81 -0.54
CA TYR A 133 -2.44 -4.41 -0.63
C TYR A 133 -3.90 -4.18 -0.18
N VAL A 134 -4.84 -5.01 -0.65
CA VAL A 134 -6.26 -4.95 -0.24
C VAL A 134 -6.41 -5.18 1.26
N GLY A 135 -5.74 -6.19 1.83
CA GLY A 135 -5.77 -6.51 3.25
C GLY A 135 -5.23 -5.37 4.11
N ARG A 136 -4.13 -4.73 3.70
CA ARG A 136 -3.58 -3.56 4.39
C ARG A 136 -4.54 -2.38 4.39
N VAL A 137 -5.10 -2.04 3.23
CA VAL A 137 -6.04 -0.93 3.11
C VAL A 137 -7.30 -1.19 3.92
N LEU A 138 -7.84 -2.41 3.88
CA LEU A 138 -8.99 -2.79 4.68
C LEU A 138 -8.71 -2.63 6.17
N LEU A 139 -7.58 -3.13 6.66
CA LEU A 139 -7.19 -2.98 8.06
C LEU A 139 -7.13 -1.50 8.46
N ILE A 140 -6.44 -0.67 7.68
CA ILE A 140 -6.31 0.78 7.94
C ILE A 140 -7.66 1.48 8.03
N ASN A 141 -8.60 1.12 7.16
CA ASN A 141 -9.93 1.72 7.12
C ASN A 141 -10.87 1.19 8.21
N SER A 142 -10.47 0.14 8.94
CA SER A 142 -11.34 -0.60 9.85
C SER A 142 -11.02 -0.42 11.33
N PHE A 143 -10.01 0.37 11.70
CA PHE A 143 -9.69 0.64 13.11
C PHE A 143 -9.77 2.13 13.46
N HIS A 144 -9.92 2.42 14.76
CA HIS A 144 -9.95 3.79 15.25
C HIS A 144 -8.63 4.53 14.98
N GLN A 145 -8.72 5.83 14.64
CA GLN A 145 -7.58 6.68 14.24
C GLN A 145 -6.41 6.70 15.24
N SER A 146 -6.68 6.50 16.54
CA SER A 146 -5.65 6.44 17.58
C SER A 146 -4.69 5.26 17.41
N LEU A 147 -5.10 4.20 16.72
CA LEU A 147 -4.29 3.00 16.45
C LEU A 147 -3.45 3.16 15.16
N CYS A 148 -3.87 4.04 14.26
CA CYS A 148 -3.31 4.19 12.92
C CYS A 148 -1.80 4.45 12.92
N ARG A 149 -1.30 5.35 13.77
CA ARG A 149 0.13 5.69 13.79
C ARG A 149 1.03 4.50 14.14
N GLY A 150 0.55 3.59 14.99
CA GLY A 150 1.30 2.41 15.40
C GLY A 150 1.24 1.30 14.36
N VAL A 151 0.02 0.95 13.95
CA VAL A 151 -0.25 -0.23 13.12
C VAL A 151 0.14 0.01 11.66
N SER A 152 -0.11 1.20 11.11
CA SER A 152 0.14 1.49 9.69
C SER A 152 1.63 1.50 9.30
N ARG A 153 2.54 1.54 10.29
CA ARG A 153 4.00 1.48 10.06
C ARG A 153 4.49 0.06 9.77
N LEU A 154 3.68 -0.96 10.04
CA LEU A 154 4.05 -2.36 9.82
C LEU A 154 4.10 -2.68 8.32
N GLY A 155 4.97 -3.61 7.94
CA GLY A 155 5.33 -3.88 6.56
C GLY A 155 4.31 -4.76 5.82
N SER A 156 3.46 -5.46 6.56
CA SER A 156 2.45 -6.36 5.99
C SER A 156 1.12 -6.37 6.76
N ALA A 157 0.05 -6.76 6.07
CA ALA A 157 -1.27 -7.01 6.65
C ALA A 157 -1.21 -8.08 7.75
N HIS A 158 -0.37 -9.10 7.57
CA HIS A 158 -0.16 -10.15 8.57
C HIS A 158 0.49 -9.60 9.85
N GLU A 159 1.51 -8.74 9.73
CA GLU A 159 2.12 -8.10 10.89
C GLU A 159 1.15 -7.15 11.59
N MET A 160 0.38 -6.37 10.83
CA MET A 160 -0.67 -5.50 11.36
C MET A 160 -1.71 -6.29 12.16
N TRP A 161 -2.15 -7.42 11.62
CA TRP A 161 -3.07 -8.34 12.28
C TRP A 161 -2.50 -8.88 13.58
N ASN A 162 -1.27 -9.42 13.56
CA ASN A 162 -0.65 -10.02 14.74
C ASN A 162 -0.45 -8.99 15.87
N ASP A 163 -0.09 -7.74 15.54
CA ASP A 163 0.04 -6.65 16.51
C ASP A 163 -1.31 -6.35 17.19
N LEU A 164 -2.39 -6.22 16.40
CA LEU A 164 -3.73 -5.99 16.93
C LEU A 164 -4.23 -7.17 17.77
N PHE A 165 -4.02 -8.40 17.29
CA PHE A 165 -4.37 -9.63 17.98
C PHE A 165 -3.65 -9.73 19.34
N ALA A 166 -2.34 -9.51 19.37
CA ALA A 166 -1.56 -9.54 20.60
C ALA A 166 -2.03 -8.50 21.63
N ARG A 167 -2.46 -7.32 21.18
CA ARG A 167 -2.94 -6.23 22.05
C ARG A 167 -4.32 -6.48 22.63
N PHE A 168 -5.25 -6.96 21.81
CA PHE A 168 -6.67 -6.89 22.15
C PHE A 168 -7.35 -8.24 22.40
N HIS A 169 -6.75 -9.35 21.97
CA HIS A 169 -7.36 -10.68 22.14
C HIS A 169 -7.72 -10.97 23.60
N SER A 170 -6.76 -10.76 24.53
CA SER A 170 -6.98 -10.97 25.96
C SER A 170 -8.02 -10.01 26.56
N VAL A 171 -8.03 -8.75 26.13
CA VAL A 171 -8.96 -7.71 26.62
C VAL A 171 -10.39 -8.02 26.17
N SER A 172 -10.59 -8.34 24.89
CA SER A 172 -11.89 -8.72 24.36
C SER A 172 -12.39 -10.02 24.99
N ARG A 173 -11.52 -11.01 25.20
CA ARG A 173 -11.88 -12.24 25.92
C ARG A 173 -12.36 -11.96 27.34
N ALA A 174 -11.68 -11.07 28.06
CA ALA A 174 -12.10 -10.64 29.38
C ALA A 174 -13.45 -9.89 29.35
N ALA A 175 -13.69 -9.04 28.35
CA ALA A 175 -14.96 -8.35 28.16
C ALA A 175 -16.11 -9.32 27.87
N GLN A 176 -15.92 -10.29 26.98
CA GLN A 176 -16.87 -11.37 26.71
C GLN A 176 -17.20 -12.17 27.97
N LEU A 177 -16.20 -12.56 28.76
CA LEU A 177 -16.42 -13.30 30.01
C LEU A 177 -17.20 -12.48 31.04
N LYS A 178 -16.97 -11.16 31.12
CA LYS A 178 -17.75 -10.26 31.97
C LYS A 178 -19.21 -10.21 31.53
N LEU A 179 -19.47 -10.11 30.22
CA LEU A 179 -20.83 -10.15 29.68
C LEU A 179 -21.51 -11.51 29.93
N PHE A 180 -20.80 -12.61 29.68
CA PHE A 180 -21.29 -13.96 29.93
C PHE A 180 -21.71 -14.17 31.39
N ARG A 181 -20.84 -13.79 32.35
CA ARG A 181 -21.14 -13.87 33.78
C ARG A 181 -22.32 -12.99 34.19
N ARG A 182 -22.55 -11.87 33.49
CA ARG A 182 -23.68 -10.96 33.73
C ARG A 182 -24.99 -11.48 33.13
N CYS A 183 -24.91 -12.15 31.99
CA CYS A 183 -26.08 -12.70 31.28
C CYS A 183 -26.50 -14.09 31.79
N GLY A 184 -25.71 -14.72 32.66
CA GLY A 184 -26.16 -15.83 33.51
C GLY A 184 -26.81 -16.99 32.76
N ILE A 185 -26.14 -17.52 31.73
CA ILE A 185 -26.55 -18.81 31.15
C ILE A 185 -25.81 -19.90 31.93
N PRO A 186 -26.51 -20.76 32.71
CA PRO A 186 -25.90 -21.84 33.49
C PRO A 186 -25.22 -22.88 32.61
#